data_AF-A0ABD3N1P5-F1
#
_entry.id   AF-A0ABD3N1P5-F1
#
_cell.length_a   1.000
_cell.length_b   1.000
_cell.length_c   1.000
_cell.angle_alpha   90.00
_cell.angle_beta   90.00
_cell.angle_gamma   90.00
#
_symmetry.space_group_name_H-M   'P 1'
#
loop_
_entity.id
_entity.type
_entity.pdbx_description
1 polymer ?
#
loop_
_entity_poly.entity_id
_entity_poly.type
_entity_poly.pdbx_seq_one_letter_code
_entity_poly.pdbx_strand_id
1 'polypeptide(L)'
;MALQIPQQNTICGLKRKRQGNSSMFSNIDWLDQVVADVSTAKPFHEAATPAVAVEEKVKVEPCLQGFFINMLQSRGYPATTYASLACGYNNKPTQHQVSSYGIAFTDAIRSSNYQKVKQFLFSHHLHPNACNKFGESVVHAVCRRGNHSILALLLEAGCSVQVCDDFGRTPLHDACWTSQPNFELISMLLDKDPWLLSLKDRRGTTPLGYVKYDSHCKLWMEYLKEVSDKYWPCVKDDISLPDLKTSSMPRIPPLASLEPNSRPIPEPEVQSSLEVLERVANGLNPDDDGKGHQERPSGLIKRITHDPAKVKGLFPASSCGQL
;
A
#
# COMPACT_ATOMS: atom_id res chain seq x y z
N MET A 1 7.07 -53.43 -16.35
CA MET A 1 6.00 -54.45 -16.42
C MET A 1 5.15 -54.27 -15.17
N ALA A 2 4.13 -53.44 -15.17
CA ALA A 2 2.76 -53.73 -15.65
C ALA A 2 2.23 -55.04 -15.04
N LEU A 3 1.24 -54.93 -14.13
CA LEU A 3 -0.04 -55.67 -14.18
C LEU A 3 -0.97 -55.31 -12.99
N GLN A 4 -2.01 -54.56 -13.37
CA GLN A 4 -3.42 -54.59 -12.97
C GLN A 4 -3.95 -55.50 -11.83
N ILE A 5 -4.57 -54.86 -10.82
CA ILE A 5 -5.94 -54.94 -10.22
C ILE A 5 -6.82 -56.22 -10.37
N PRO A 6 -7.64 -56.55 -9.34
CA PRO A 6 -9.12 -56.38 -9.42
C PRO A 6 -9.72 -55.74 -8.12
N GLN A 7 -10.50 -54.64 -8.16
CA GLN A 7 -11.96 -54.49 -8.37
C GLN A 7 -12.85 -55.21 -7.33
N GLN A 8 -13.49 -54.45 -6.42
CA GLN A 8 -14.95 -54.53 -6.19
C GLN A 8 -15.54 -53.16 -5.77
N ASN A 9 -16.62 -52.81 -6.47
CA ASN A 9 -17.59 -51.73 -6.27
C ASN A 9 -18.32 -51.90 -4.90
N THR A 10 -19.05 -50.94 -4.33
CA THR A 10 -20.33 -50.37 -4.82
C THR A 10 -20.74 -49.17 -3.90
N ILE A 11 -20.91 -47.94 -4.42
CA ILE A 11 -22.16 -47.16 -4.62
C ILE A 11 -22.92 -46.83 -3.30
N CYS A 12 -23.27 -45.60 -2.89
CA CYS A 12 -24.07 -44.53 -3.52
C CYS A 12 -23.84 -43.25 -2.67
N GLY A 13 -23.70 -42.01 -3.13
CA GLY A 13 -24.46 -41.28 -4.12
C GLY A 13 -25.28 -40.19 -3.42
N LEU A 14 -24.93 -38.90 -3.61
CA LEU A 14 -25.89 -37.78 -3.67
C LEU A 14 -25.17 -36.45 -3.98
N LYS A 15 -25.43 -35.95 -5.20
CA LYS A 15 -25.07 -34.63 -5.71
C LYS A 15 -25.81 -33.53 -4.93
N ARG A 16 -25.16 -32.38 -4.70
CA ARG A 16 -25.88 -31.10 -4.54
C ARG A 16 -25.35 -30.03 -5.49
N LYS A 17 -26.32 -29.35 -6.10
CA LYS A 17 -26.24 -28.35 -7.17
C LYS A 17 -25.72 -26.99 -6.68
N ARG A 18 -25.15 -26.24 -7.62
CA ARG A 18 -24.93 -24.79 -7.60
C ARG A 18 -26.26 -24.00 -7.68
N GLN A 19 -26.29 -22.89 -6.96
CA GLN A 19 -26.90 -21.55 -7.21
C GLN A 19 -26.69 -20.81 -5.87
N GLY A 20 -26.27 -19.56 -5.72
CA GLY A 20 -26.35 -18.35 -6.53
C GLY A 20 -26.79 -17.22 -5.56
N ASN A 21 -26.07 -16.09 -5.60
CA ASN A 21 -26.39 -14.76 -5.04
C ASN A 21 -26.01 -14.31 -3.62
N SER A 22 -25.33 -13.16 -3.67
CA SER A 22 -25.51 -11.89 -2.91
C SER A 22 -25.05 -11.77 -1.46
N SER A 23 -24.11 -10.83 -1.30
CA SER A 23 -23.98 -9.80 -0.26
C SER A 23 -24.12 -10.23 1.20
N MET A 24 -23.01 -10.14 1.95
CA MET A 24 -23.08 -9.81 3.37
C MET A 24 -21.97 -8.82 3.73
N PHE A 25 -22.42 -7.60 4.01
CA PHE A 25 -21.74 -6.63 4.84
C PHE A 25 -21.77 -7.08 6.31
N SER A 26 -20.83 -6.48 7.05
CA SER A 26 -20.85 -6.11 8.47
C SER A 26 -20.57 -7.16 9.54
N ASN A 27 -19.44 -6.87 10.20
CA ASN A 27 -19.24 -6.71 11.64
C ASN A 27 -19.25 -7.95 12.55
N ILE A 28 -18.07 -8.24 13.08
CA ILE A 28 -17.91 -8.91 14.37
C ILE A 28 -16.96 -8.04 15.20
N ASP A 29 -17.56 -7.28 16.11
CA ASP A 29 -16.96 -6.85 17.37
C ASP A 29 -16.90 -8.07 18.30
N TRP A 30 -15.75 -8.31 18.93
CA TRP A 30 -15.66 -9.28 20.02
C TRP A 30 -14.76 -8.74 21.13
N LEU A 31 -15.37 -8.06 22.09
CA LEU A 31 -14.83 -7.83 23.42
C LEU A 31 -15.86 -8.25 24.47
N ASP A 32 -15.30 -8.85 25.52
CA ASP A 32 -15.82 -8.99 26.89
C ASP A 32 -16.94 -10.00 27.16
N GLN A 33 -16.59 -11.12 27.79
CA GLN A 33 -17.00 -11.35 29.18
C GLN A 33 -16.20 -12.50 29.83
N VAL A 34 -15.37 -12.15 30.81
CA VAL A 34 -14.94 -13.02 31.91
C VAL A 34 -15.66 -12.50 33.15
N VAL A 35 -16.53 -13.30 33.79
CA VAL A 35 -16.78 -13.31 35.24
C VAL A 35 -17.56 -14.60 35.61
N ALA A 36 -17.03 -15.29 36.64
CA ALA A 36 -17.65 -16.20 37.60
C ALA A 36 -18.38 -17.47 37.10
N ASP A 37 -17.81 -18.63 37.44
CA ASP A 37 -18.46 -19.47 38.47
C ASP A 37 -17.45 -20.46 39.07
N VAL A 38 -17.20 -20.28 40.38
CA VAL A 38 -16.52 -21.25 41.25
C VAL A 38 -17.59 -21.85 42.14
N SER A 39 -17.97 -23.10 41.91
CA SER A 39 -18.39 -24.00 42.99
C SER A 39 -18.57 -25.43 42.50
N THR A 40 -17.97 -26.38 43.24
CA THR A 40 -18.24 -27.83 43.27
C THR A 40 -17.60 -28.74 42.21
N ALA A 41 -16.39 -29.23 42.48
CA ALA A 41 -16.03 -30.64 42.27
C ALA A 41 -14.89 -31.06 43.22
N LYS A 42 -15.09 -32.20 43.89
CA LYS A 42 -14.21 -32.82 44.92
C LYS A 42 -13.01 -33.55 44.31
N PRO A 43 -11.97 -33.87 45.10
CA PRO A 43 -10.65 -34.26 44.60
C PRO A 43 -10.59 -35.73 44.21
N PHE A 44 -9.91 -36.02 43.10
CA PHE A 44 -9.42 -37.36 42.78
C PHE A 44 -7.91 -37.38 43.01
N HIS A 45 -7.48 -38.28 43.90
CA HIS A 45 -6.08 -38.64 44.09
C HIS A 45 -5.61 -39.40 42.85
N GLU A 46 -4.54 -38.92 42.21
CA GLU A 46 -3.78 -39.73 41.25
C GLU A 46 -2.28 -39.47 41.40
N ALA A 47 -1.55 -40.57 41.26
CA ALA A 47 -0.22 -40.81 41.80
C ALA A 47 0.89 -39.97 41.16
N ALA A 48 1.85 -39.58 41.98
CA ALA A 48 3.10 -38.98 41.56
C ALA A 48 3.93 -39.96 40.71
N THR A 49 4.14 -39.61 39.45
CA THR A 49 5.28 -40.09 38.66
C THR A 49 6.21 -38.89 38.44
N PRO A 50 7.53 -39.02 38.64
CA PRO A 50 8.45 -37.92 38.38
C PRO A 50 8.64 -37.80 36.86
N ALA A 51 7.93 -36.85 36.25
CA ALA A 51 8.20 -36.42 34.90
C ALA A 51 9.57 -35.74 34.88
N VAL A 52 10.55 -36.38 34.24
CA VAL A 52 11.82 -35.78 33.86
C VAL A 52 11.52 -34.61 32.92
N ALA A 53 11.60 -33.39 33.44
CA ALA A 53 11.48 -32.17 32.65
C ALA A 53 12.74 -32.05 31.78
N VAL A 54 12.64 -32.54 30.55
CA VAL A 54 13.52 -32.09 29.47
C VAL A 54 13.00 -30.70 29.09
N GLU A 55 13.64 -29.65 29.60
CA GLU A 55 13.45 -28.29 29.09
C GLU A 55 13.95 -28.24 27.64
N GLU A 56 13.11 -28.69 26.73
CA GLU A 56 13.29 -28.46 25.32
C GLU A 56 13.12 -26.95 25.10
N LYS A 57 14.24 -26.22 25.01
CA LYS A 57 14.27 -24.81 24.62
C LYS A 57 13.60 -24.69 23.26
N VAL A 58 12.30 -24.42 23.27
CA VAL A 58 11.56 -23.98 22.10
C VAL A 58 12.25 -22.70 21.64
N LYS A 59 13.05 -22.79 20.58
CA LYS A 59 13.59 -21.62 19.88
C LYS A 59 12.39 -20.92 19.27
N VAL A 60 11.77 -20.01 20.03
CA VAL A 60 10.76 -19.10 19.48
C VAL A 60 11.47 -18.28 18.42
N GLU A 61 11.16 -18.52 17.14
CA GLU A 61 11.68 -17.69 16.06
C GLU A 61 11.30 -16.23 16.37
N PRO A 62 12.26 -15.29 16.41
CA PRO A 62 11.96 -13.92 16.75
C PRO A 62 11.01 -13.33 15.70
N CYS A 63 9.97 -12.62 16.15
CA CYS A 63 9.11 -11.86 15.24
C CYS A 63 9.96 -10.87 14.42
N LEU A 64 9.58 -10.60 13.17
CA LEU A 64 10.37 -9.76 12.26
C LEU A 64 10.70 -8.38 12.86
N GLN A 65 9.74 -7.76 13.54
CA GLN A 65 9.96 -6.49 14.24
C GLN A 65 10.98 -6.64 15.39
N GLY A 66 10.91 -7.73 16.16
CA GLY A 66 11.86 -8.03 17.23
C GLY A 66 13.28 -8.29 16.69
N PHE A 67 13.39 -9.00 15.57
CA PHE A 67 14.65 -9.17 14.85
C PHE A 67 15.27 -7.81 14.47
N PHE A 68 14.48 -6.92 13.85
CA PHE A 68 14.94 -5.59 13.46
C PHE A 68 15.37 -4.74 14.67
N ILE A 69 14.59 -4.76 15.77
CA ILE A 69 14.93 -4.06 17.01
C ILE A 69 16.25 -4.57 17.59
N ASN A 70 16.42 -5.89 17.69
CA ASN A 70 17.65 -6.49 18.20
C ASN A 70 18.86 -6.14 17.31
N MET A 71 18.66 -6.12 15.99
CA MET A 71 19.68 -5.70 15.03
C MET A 71 20.12 -4.25 15.29
N LEU A 72 19.18 -3.32 15.45
CA LEU A 72 19.49 -1.91 15.77
C LEU A 72 20.22 -1.77 17.10
N GLN A 73 19.73 -2.41 18.16
CA GLN A 73 20.33 -2.36 19.50
C GLN A 73 21.77 -2.91 19.52
N SER A 74 22.01 -4.05 18.85
CA SER A 74 23.35 -4.64 18.74
C SER A 74 24.37 -3.74 18.03
N ARG A 75 23.89 -2.73 17.30
CA ARG A 75 24.68 -1.77 16.53
C ARG A 75 24.77 -0.38 17.18
N GLY A 76 24.16 -0.19 18.36
CA GLY A 76 24.19 1.07 19.11
C GLY A 76 23.07 2.06 18.74
N TYR A 77 22.03 1.60 18.04
CA TYR A 77 20.86 2.42 17.71
C TYR A 77 19.71 2.19 18.70
N PRO A 78 18.90 3.23 19.00
CA PRO A 78 17.75 3.08 19.86
C PRO A 78 16.66 2.23 19.19
N ALA A 79 15.94 1.46 19.99
CA ALA A 79 14.76 0.70 19.56
C ALA A 79 13.48 1.55 19.48
N THR A 80 13.63 2.88 19.52
CA THR A 80 12.51 3.81 19.58
C THR A 80 11.77 3.83 18.26
N THR A 81 10.44 3.87 18.35
CA THR A 81 9.54 4.04 17.21
C THR A 81 8.83 5.37 17.34
N TYR A 82 8.47 5.98 16.22
CA TYR A 82 7.97 7.35 16.19
C TYR A 82 6.64 7.39 15.45
N ALA A 83 5.65 8.10 16.01
CA ALA A 83 4.37 8.28 15.34
C ALA A 83 4.53 9.24 14.16
N SER A 84 4.29 8.79 12.93
CA SER A 84 4.51 9.59 11.72
C SER A 84 3.74 10.91 11.76
N LEU A 85 2.53 10.89 12.31
CA LEU A 85 1.65 12.06 12.42
C LEU A 85 2.13 13.13 13.41
N ALA A 86 2.97 12.75 14.37
CA ALA A 86 3.46 13.60 15.45
C ALA A 86 4.86 14.18 15.16
N CYS A 87 5.37 14.00 13.94
CA CYS A 87 6.70 14.46 13.58
C CYS A 87 6.77 15.04 12.16
N GLY A 88 7.96 15.48 11.74
CA GLY A 88 8.19 16.19 10.47
C GLY A 88 7.94 15.40 9.18
N TYR A 89 7.55 14.13 9.27
CA TYR A 89 7.04 13.35 8.13
C TYR A 89 5.61 13.77 7.74
N ASN A 90 4.85 14.30 8.69
CA ASN A 90 3.51 14.80 8.46
C ASN A 90 3.57 16.25 7.97
N ASN A 91 3.18 16.44 6.71
CA ASN A 91 3.10 17.75 6.08
C ASN A 91 1.72 17.93 5.44
N LYS A 92 1.12 19.09 5.70
CA LYS A 92 -0.13 19.48 5.06
C LYS A 92 0.07 19.58 3.55
N PRO A 93 -0.78 18.91 2.73
CA PRO A 93 -0.75 19.03 1.29
C PRO A 93 -0.78 20.48 0.82
N THR A 94 0.13 20.85 -0.06
CA THR A 94 0.11 22.17 -0.70
C THR A 94 -0.89 22.20 -1.85
N GLN A 95 -1.33 23.40 -2.24
CA GLN A 95 -2.28 23.51 -3.35
C GLN A 95 -1.70 23.00 -4.66
N HIS A 96 -0.40 23.18 -4.89
CA HIS A 96 0.28 22.66 -6.07
C HIS A 96 0.28 21.12 -6.12
N GLN A 97 0.49 20.47 -4.96
CA GLN A 97 0.41 19.01 -4.85
C GLN A 97 -0.99 18.49 -5.12
N VAL A 98 -2.01 19.16 -4.58
CA VAL A 98 -3.41 18.77 -4.77
C VAL A 98 -3.86 19.00 -6.22
N SER A 99 -3.52 20.14 -6.82
CA SER A 99 -3.82 20.42 -8.23
C SER A 99 -3.10 19.47 -9.18
N SER A 100 -1.91 19.00 -8.84
CA SER A 100 -1.20 17.98 -9.64
C SER A 100 -1.79 16.57 -9.51
N TYR A 101 -2.68 16.33 -8.54
CA TYR A 101 -3.27 15.01 -8.28
C TYR A 101 -4.58 14.82 -9.07
N GLY A 102 -4.46 14.53 -10.36
CA GLY A 102 -5.59 14.31 -11.26
C GLY A 102 -5.78 12.86 -11.70
N ILE A 103 -6.93 12.58 -12.32
CA ILE A 103 -7.34 11.24 -12.73
C ILE A 103 -6.36 10.65 -13.76
N ALA A 104 -5.96 11.42 -14.79
CA ALA A 104 -5.10 10.91 -15.85
C ALA A 104 -3.68 10.60 -15.35
N PHE A 105 -3.14 11.46 -14.46
CA PHE A 105 -1.82 11.22 -13.89
C PHE A 105 -1.82 10.00 -12.96
N THR A 106 -2.81 9.91 -12.06
CA THR A 106 -2.93 8.76 -11.15
C THR A 106 -3.24 7.46 -11.90
N ASP A 107 -4.04 7.50 -12.98
CA ASP A 107 -4.29 6.34 -13.85
C ASP A 107 -3.03 5.89 -14.60
N ALA A 108 -2.21 6.82 -15.10
CA ALA A 108 -0.92 6.48 -15.71
C ALA A 108 0.00 5.74 -14.73
N ILE A 109 0.01 6.14 -13.46
CA ILE A 109 0.75 5.45 -12.39
C ILE A 109 0.17 4.07 -12.11
N ARG A 110 -1.17 3.98 -11.97
CA ARG A 110 -1.87 2.71 -11.71
C ARG A 110 -1.77 1.73 -12.87
N SER A 111 -1.63 2.20 -14.10
CA SER A 111 -1.40 1.36 -15.28
C SER A 111 0.08 1.10 -15.55
N SER A 112 0.99 1.60 -14.71
CA SER A 112 2.46 1.49 -14.88
C SER A 112 2.95 2.06 -16.23
N ASN A 113 2.27 3.09 -16.75
CA ASN A 113 2.61 3.71 -18.03
C ASN A 113 3.79 4.70 -17.86
N TYR A 114 5.01 4.16 -17.99
CA TYR A 114 6.25 4.91 -17.82
C TYR A 114 6.32 6.19 -18.67
N GLN A 115 5.94 6.10 -19.95
CA GLN A 115 6.06 7.25 -20.87
C GLN A 115 5.11 8.38 -20.49
N LYS A 116 3.86 8.06 -20.13
CA LYS A 116 2.90 9.08 -19.66
C LYS A 116 3.34 9.70 -18.34
N VAL A 117 3.81 8.90 -17.38
CA VAL A 117 4.32 9.42 -16.10
C VAL A 117 5.52 10.35 -16.34
N LYS A 118 6.47 9.96 -17.21
CA LYS A 118 7.61 10.80 -17.59
C LYS A 118 7.15 12.11 -18.22
N GLN A 119 6.18 12.07 -19.14
CA GLN A 119 5.62 13.27 -19.75
C GLN A 119 4.98 14.20 -18.71
N PHE A 120 4.17 13.67 -17.79
CA PHE A 120 3.53 14.46 -16.74
C PHE A 120 4.55 15.15 -15.82
N LEU A 121 5.62 14.45 -15.43
CA LEU A 121 6.62 14.99 -14.52
C LEU A 121 7.54 16.01 -15.20
N PHE A 122 8.04 15.71 -16.40
CA PHE A 122 9.12 16.50 -17.00
C PHE A 122 8.66 17.47 -18.09
N SER A 123 7.58 17.17 -18.80
CA SER A 123 7.04 18.06 -19.85
C SER A 123 5.93 18.97 -19.32
N HIS A 124 5.15 18.48 -18.34
CA HIS A 124 4.05 19.24 -17.75
C HIS A 124 4.32 19.75 -16.33
N HIS A 125 5.49 19.42 -15.77
CA HIS A 125 5.93 19.89 -14.45
C HIS A 125 4.92 19.61 -13.32
N LEU A 126 4.17 18.50 -13.41
CA LEU A 126 3.31 18.09 -12.30
C LEU A 126 4.16 17.79 -11.07
N HIS A 127 3.64 18.12 -9.88
CA HIS A 127 4.36 17.91 -8.64
C HIS A 127 4.72 16.42 -8.46
N PRO A 128 5.99 16.07 -8.19
CA PRO A 128 6.40 14.66 -8.01
C PRO A 128 5.76 14.00 -6.78
N ASN A 129 5.50 14.78 -5.71
CA ASN A 129 4.66 14.38 -4.57
C ASN A 129 3.16 14.72 -4.70
N ALA A 130 2.58 14.84 -5.90
CA ALA A 130 1.13 15.07 -6.05
C ALA A 130 0.31 14.16 -5.11
N CYS A 131 -0.68 14.71 -4.42
CA CYS A 131 -1.43 13.98 -3.39
C CYS A 131 -2.89 14.41 -3.31
N ASN A 132 -3.75 13.53 -2.79
CA ASN A 132 -5.13 13.91 -2.49
C ASN A 132 -5.22 14.75 -1.21
N LYS A 133 -6.45 15.19 -0.87
CA LYS A 133 -6.73 15.98 0.35
C LYS A 133 -6.41 15.26 1.66
N PHE A 134 -6.23 13.94 1.62
CA PHE A 134 -5.87 13.09 2.76
C PHE A 134 -4.36 12.85 2.87
N GLY A 135 -3.54 13.50 2.03
CA GLY A 135 -2.08 13.31 2.05
C GLY A 135 -1.59 12.02 1.39
N GLU A 136 -2.49 11.20 0.83
CA GLU A 136 -2.07 10.04 0.03
C GLU A 136 -1.45 10.52 -1.28
N SER A 137 -0.12 10.59 -1.28
CA SER A 137 0.71 10.97 -2.42
C SER A 137 0.87 9.84 -3.44
N VAL A 138 1.14 10.18 -4.71
CA VAL A 138 1.40 9.24 -5.80
C VAL A 138 2.49 8.22 -5.48
N VAL A 139 3.47 8.56 -4.64
CA VAL A 139 4.51 7.63 -4.16
C VAL A 139 3.92 6.48 -3.33
N HIS A 140 2.84 6.69 -2.58
CA HIS A 140 2.12 5.62 -1.87
C HIS A 140 1.51 4.62 -2.87
N ALA A 141 0.86 5.12 -3.91
CA ALA A 141 0.26 4.29 -4.96
C ALA A 141 1.31 3.47 -5.72
N VAL A 142 2.49 4.05 -5.99
CA VAL A 142 3.61 3.35 -6.63
C VAL A 142 4.16 2.24 -5.73
N CYS A 143 4.37 2.54 -4.45
CA CYS A 143 4.90 1.59 -3.48
C CYS A 143 3.96 0.41 -3.26
N ARG A 144 2.65 0.67 -3.14
CA ARG A 144 1.61 -0.37 -3.02
C ARG A 144 1.59 -1.33 -4.21
N ARG A 145 1.96 -0.85 -5.40
CA ARG A 145 2.02 -1.66 -6.62
C ARG A 145 3.37 -2.34 -6.84
N GLY A 146 4.37 -2.05 -6.02
CA GLY A 146 5.71 -2.62 -6.21
C GLY A 146 6.44 -2.12 -7.46
N ASN A 147 6.05 -0.98 -8.05
CA ASN A 147 6.62 -0.53 -9.32
C ASN A 147 7.89 0.33 -9.12
N HIS A 148 9.03 -0.36 -9.02
CA HIS A 148 10.34 0.25 -8.81
C HIS A 148 10.77 1.17 -9.97
N SER A 149 10.40 0.89 -11.22
CA SER A 149 10.75 1.75 -12.37
C SER A 149 10.03 3.10 -12.35
N ILE A 150 8.77 3.12 -11.92
CA ILE A 150 8.04 4.39 -11.73
C ILE A 150 8.53 5.13 -10.49
N LEU A 151 8.92 4.41 -9.42
CA LEU A 151 9.52 5.04 -8.26
C LEU A 151 10.82 5.77 -8.64
N ALA A 152 11.69 5.14 -9.43
CA ALA A 152 12.91 5.76 -9.93
C ALA A 152 12.62 7.08 -10.67
N LEU A 153 11.63 7.09 -11.58
CA LEU A 153 11.19 8.31 -12.27
C LEU A 153 10.72 9.41 -11.30
N LEU A 154 9.94 9.06 -10.29
CA LEU A 154 9.48 10.03 -9.30
C LEU A 154 10.67 10.60 -8.51
N LEU A 155 11.61 9.75 -8.09
CA LEU A 155 12.81 10.18 -7.37
C LEU A 155 13.71 11.07 -8.25
N GLU A 156 13.85 10.77 -9.54
CA GLU A 156 14.53 11.62 -10.53
C GLU A 156 13.87 12.99 -10.65
N ALA A 157 12.53 13.05 -10.58
CA ALA A 157 11.76 14.29 -10.59
C ALA A 157 11.77 15.04 -9.24
N GLY A 158 12.53 14.57 -8.23
CA GLY A 158 12.63 15.23 -6.92
C GLY A 158 11.57 14.81 -5.91
N CYS A 159 10.90 13.66 -6.11
CA CYS A 159 9.94 13.12 -5.14
C CYS A 159 10.61 12.87 -3.77
N SER A 160 10.02 13.42 -2.72
CA SER A 160 10.33 13.04 -1.35
C SER A 160 9.64 11.73 -0.99
N VAL A 161 10.32 10.84 -0.27
CA VAL A 161 9.71 9.65 0.35
C VAL A 161 9.36 9.89 1.83
N GLN A 162 9.78 11.03 2.38
CA GLN A 162 9.63 11.41 3.78
C GLN A 162 8.26 12.05 4.01
N VAL A 163 7.22 11.30 3.67
CA VAL A 163 5.82 11.74 3.74
C VAL A 163 4.97 10.70 4.43
N CYS A 164 3.85 11.12 5.01
CA CYS A 164 2.80 10.20 5.44
C CYS A 164 1.41 10.71 5.04
N ASP A 165 0.47 9.80 4.88
CA ASP A 165 -0.95 10.11 4.73
C ASP A 165 -1.62 10.48 6.07
N ASP A 166 -2.92 10.78 6.04
CA ASP A 166 -3.73 11.11 7.21
C ASP A 166 -3.89 9.97 8.22
N PHE A 167 -3.61 8.72 7.83
CA PHE A 167 -3.49 7.57 8.71
C PHE A 167 -2.08 7.41 9.29
N GLY A 168 -1.13 8.27 8.91
CA GLY A 168 0.27 8.17 9.34
C GLY A 168 1.06 7.08 8.63
N ARG A 169 0.52 6.51 7.54
CA ARG A 169 1.21 5.52 6.73
C ARG A 169 2.21 6.24 5.83
N THR A 170 3.43 5.75 5.82
CA THR A 170 4.49 6.19 4.90
C THR A 170 4.50 5.32 3.64
N PRO A 171 5.19 5.72 2.56
CA PRO A 171 5.31 4.89 1.36
C PRO A 171 5.85 3.48 1.64
N LEU A 172 6.71 3.34 2.66
CA LEU A 172 7.25 2.04 3.07
C LEU A 172 6.19 1.13 3.73
N HIS A 173 5.17 1.68 4.40
CA HIS A 173 4.04 0.88 4.89
C HIS A 173 3.30 0.21 3.73
N ASP A 174 3.03 0.96 2.66
CA ASP A 174 2.39 0.44 1.44
C ASP A 174 3.30 -0.57 0.69
N ALA A 175 4.62 -0.34 0.65
CA ALA A 175 5.58 -1.28 0.06
C ALA A 175 5.64 -2.63 0.80
N CYS A 176 5.47 -2.63 2.12
CA CYS A 176 5.46 -3.85 2.92
C CYS A 176 4.11 -4.60 2.84
N TRP A 177 3.03 -3.94 2.42
CA TRP A 177 1.71 -4.54 2.27
C TRP A 177 1.52 -5.21 0.90
N THR A 178 2.32 -6.24 0.65
CA THR A 178 2.38 -6.97 -0.63
C THR A 178 2.41 -8.49 -0.45
N SER A 179 2.03 -9.22 -1.50
CA SER A 179 2.15 -10.68 -1.57
C SER A 179 3.56 -11.17 -1.90
N GLN A 180 4.45 -10.31 -2.39
CA GLN A 180 5.86 -10.64 -2.62
C GLN A 180 6.70 -9.38 -2.37
N PRO A 181 7.75 -9.45 -1.52
CA PRO A 181 8.58 -8.29 -1.22
C PRO A 181 9.36 -7.87 -2.47
N ASN A 182 9.30 -6.59 -2.82
CA ASN A 182 10.16 -5.99 -3.84
C ASN A 182 11.32 -5.27 -3.15
N PHE A 183 12.42 -5.99 -2.91
CA PHE A 183 13.60 -5.45 -2.21
C PHE A 183 14.32 -4.34 -2.97
N GLU A 184 14.20 -4.29 -4.30
CA GLU A 184 14.73 -3.19 -5.11
C GLU A 184 13.97 -1.88 -4.81
N LEU A 185 12.63 -1.96 -4.77
CA LEU A 185 11.79 -0.83 -4.37
C LEU A 185 12.08 -0.39 -2.93
N ILE A 186 12.20 -1.36 -2.02
CA ILE A 186 12.50 -1.09 -0.61
C ILE A 186 13.87 -0.43 -0.47
N SER A 187 14.89 -0.90 -1.19
CA SER A 187 16.23 -0.32 -1.18
C SER A 187 16.20 1.14 -1.62
N MET A 188 15.49 1.47 -2.70
CA MET A 188 15.34 2.86 -3.14
C MET A 188 14.68 3.77 -2.10
N LEU A 189 13.73 3.26 -1.31
CA LEU A 189 13.15 4.02 -0.19
C LEU A 189 14.14 4.21 0.95
N LEU A 190 14.85 3.15 1.36
CA LEU A 190 15.82 3.20 2.45
C LEU A 190 17.07 4.02 2.10
N ASP A 191 17.44 4.07 0.82
CA ASP A 191 18.51 4.94 0.31
C ASP A 191 18.20 6.43 0.51
N LYS A 192 16.91 6.79 0.50
CA LYS A 192 16.47 8.16 0.81
C LYS A 192 16.28 8.37 2.31
N ASP A 193 15.68 7.40 2.99
CA ASP A 193 15.51 7.46 4.44
C ASP A 193 15.36 6.05 5.07
N PRO A 194 16.40 5.52 5.74
CA PRO A 194 16.31 4.22 6.38
C PRO A 194 15.38 4.23 7.61
N TRP A 195 15.10 5.41 8.18
CA TRP A 195 14.27 5.55 9.37
C TRP A 195 12.79 5.30 9.13
N LEU A 196 12.36 5.21 7.86
CA LEU A 196 10.99 4.87 7.50
C LEU A 196 10.51 3.56 8.16
N LEU A 197 11.42 2.61 8.44
CA LEU A 197 11.09 1.35 9.14
C LEU A 197 10.72 1.52 10.62
N SER A 198 11.18 2.62 11.25
CA SER A 198 10.93 2.91 12.67
C SER A 198 9.67 3.75 12.89
N LEU A 199 8.99 4.15 11.82
CA LEU A 199 7.77 4.94 11.89
C LEU A 199 6.54 4.08 12.14
N LYS A 200 5.57 4.63 12.86
CA LYS A 200 4.29 3.99 13.16
C LYS A 200 3.14 4.82 12.61
N ASP A 201 2.20 4.11 11.99
CA ASP A 201 0.91 4.66 11.61
C ASP A 201 0.00 4.94 12.83
N ARG A 202 -1.20 5.46 12.58
CA ARG A 202 -2.22 5.74 13.61
C ARG A 202 -2.65 4.47 14.38
N ARG A 203 -2.44 3.28 13.82
CA ARG A 203 -2.72 1.98 14.48
C ARG A 203 -1.54 1.52 15.35
N GLY A 204 -0.47 2.29 15.44
CA GLY A 204 0.76 1.92 16.13
C GLY A 204 1.58 0.85 15.41
N THR A 205 1.26 0.56 14.15
CA THR A 205 1.90 -0.50 13.36
C THR A 205 3.06 0.10 12.54
N THR A 206 4.22 -0.56 12.55
CA THR A 206 5.37 -0.22 11.70
C THR A 206 5.23 -0.84 10.31
N PRO A 207 6.03 -0.44 9.30
CA PRO A 207 5.99 -1.10 8.00
C PRO A 207 6.19 -2.62 8.08
N LEU A 208 7.14 -3.09 8.90
CA LEU A 208 7.39 -4.53 9.08
C LEU A 208 6.20 -5.26 9.71
N GLY A 209 5.35 -4.57 10.47
CA GLY A 209 4.10 -5.13 11.02
C GLY A 209 3.05 -5.48 9.97
N TYR A 210 3.17 -4.98 8.74
CA TYR A 210 2.29 -5.33 7.61
C TYR A 210 2.77 -6.55 6.82
N VAL A 211 3.95 -7.10 7.14
CA VAL A 211 4.47 -8.34 6.54
C VAL A 211 3.71 -9.52 7.14
N LYS A 212 2.77 -10.09 6.37
CA LYS A 212 1.79 -11.07 6.88
C LYS A 212 2.26 -12.52 6.95
N TYR A 213 3.17 -12.92 6.08
CA TYR A 213 3.51 -14.34 5.87
C TYR A 213 4.86 -14.66 6.48
N ASP A 214 4.95 -15.75 7.24
CA ASP A 214 6.20 -16.21 7.87
C ASP A 214 7.32 -16.47 6.85
N SER A 215 6.95 -16.94 5.65
CA SER A 215 7.89 -17.08 4.54
C SER A 215 8.54 -15.74 4.15
N HIS A 216 7.78 -14.64 4.16
CA HIS A 216 8.31 -13.32 3.88
C HIS A 216 9.12 -12.78 5.05
N CYS A 217 8.75 -13.10 6.29
CA CYS A 217 9.56 -12.73 7.46
C CYS A 217 10.99 -13.23 7.32
N LYS A 218 11.20 -14.46 6.82
CA LYS A 218 12.54 -15.01 6.57
C LYS A 218 13.32 -14.23 5.51
N LEU A 219 12.68 -13.96 4.36
CA LEU A 219 13.28 -13.14 3.30
C LEU A 219 13.64 -11.73 3.77
N TRP A 220 12.77 -11.10 4.57
CA TRP A 220 13.03 -9.80 5.15
C TRP A 220 14.17 -9.83 6.18
N MET A 221 14.27 -10.86 7.01
CA MET A 221 15.38 -11.01 7.94
C MET A 221 16.71 -11.20 7.20
N GLU A 222 16.74 -11.95 6.11
CA GLU A 222 17.92 -12.11 5.24
C GLU A 222 18.30 -10.77 4.60
N TYR A 223 17.35 -10.11 3.94
CA TYR A 223 17.56 -8.79 3.34
C TYR A 223 18.08 -7.77 4.36
N LEU A 224 17.44 -7.66 5.54
CA LEU A 224 17.86 -6.71 6.58
C LEU A 224 19.28 -7.00 7.09
N LYS A 225 19.71 -8.27 7.17
CA LYS A 225 21.10 -8.61 7.49
C LYS A 225 22.05 -8.11 6.43
N GLU A 226 21.74 -8.36 5.15
CA GLU A 226 22.59 -7.94 4.02
C GLU A 226 22.76 -6.43 3.95
N VAL A 227 21.68 -5.67 4.18
CA VAL A 227 21.72 -4.21 4.10
C VAL A 227 22.05 -3.51 5.42
N SER A 228 22.21 -4.28 6.51
CA SER A 228 22.38 -3.71 7.86
C SER A 228 23.60 -2.80 7.96
N ASP A 229 24.73 -3.19 7.37
CA ASP A 229 25.97 -2.39 7.41
C ASP A 229 25.89 -1.14 6.53
N LYS A 230 25.05 -1.16 5.49
CA LYS A 230 24.80 -0.01 4.61
C LYS A 230 23.97 1.07 5.32
N TYR A 231 22.85 0.68 5.94
CA TYR A 231 21.89 1.63 6.50
C TYR A 231 22.08 1.90 8.00
N TRP A 232 22.62 0.94 8.75
CA TRP A 232 22.87 1.02 10.20
C TRP A 232 24.27 0.48 10.56
N PRO A 233 25.36 1.17 10.16
CA PRO A 233 26.72 0.74 10.48
C PRO A 233 26.97 0.69 12.00
N CYS A 234 27.79 -0.27 12.45
CA CYS A 234 28.14 -0.39 13.88
C CYS A 234 28.80 0.88 14.41
N VAL A 235 28.24 1.43 15.50
CA VAL A 235 28.84 2.54 16.22
C VAL A 235 30.00 2.02 17.08
N LYS A 236 31.25 2.33 16.73
CA LYS A 236 32.41 2.09 17.59
C LYS A 236 32.66 3.33 18.45
N ASP A 237 32.80 3.17 19.76
CA ASP A 237 32.99 4.25 20.74
C ASP A 237 34.38 4.92 20.70
N ASP A 238 35.03 5.04 19.53
CA ASP A 238 36.34 5.68 19.46
C ASP A 238 36.22 7.21 19.55
N ILE A 239 36.30 7.71 20.78
CA ILE A 239 36.37 9.13 21.21
C ILE A 239 37.70 9.79 20.79
N SER A 240 38.43 9.25 19.82
CA SER A 240 39.83 9.64 19.55
C SER A 240 40.11 9.99 18.10
N LEU A 241 39.30 10.84 17.47
CA LEU A 241 39.67 11.49 16.20
C LEU A 241 38.92 12.84 16.09
N PRO A 242 39.56 13.98 16.38
CA PRO A 242 39.12 15.24 15.83
C PRO A 242 39.52 15.26 14.34
N ASP A 243 38.65 15.79 13.48
CA ASP A 243 38.86 15.99 12.04
C ASP A 243 38.57 14.79 11.11
N LEU A 244 37.30 14.40 11.03
CA LEU A 244 36.67 14.15 9.73
C LEU A 244 35.31 14.84 9.69
N LYS A 245 35.09 15.62 8.63
CA LYS A 245 33.80 16.25 8.28
C LYS A 245 32.68 15.20 8.45
N THR A 246 31.85 15.45 9.46
CA THR A 246 30.88 14.57 10.12
C THR A 246 29.98 13.78 9.16
N SER A 247 30.31 12.51 8.94
CA SER A 247 29.48 11.52 8.21
C SER A 247 28.90 10.44 9.14
N SER A 248 28.67 10.76 10.40
CA SER A 248 27.99 9.85 11.33
C SER A 248 26.49 9.88 11.05
N MET A 249 25.92 8.76 10.57
CA MET A 249 24.47 8.59 10.49
C MET A 249 23.81 9.03 11.81
N PRO A 250 22.77 9.89 11.77
CA PRO A 250 22.12 10.38 12.98
C PRO A 250 21.53 9.19 13.74
N ARG A 251 21.73 9.11 15.06
CA ARG A 251 21.27 7.95 15.87
C ARG A 251 19.74 7.87 15.99
N ILE A 252 19.04 8.94 15.65
CA ILE A 252 17.60 9.13 15.73
C ILE A 252 17.16 9.69 14.36
N PRO A 253 15.95 9.37 13.87
CA PRO A 253 15.44 9.97 12.65
C PRO A 253 15.44 11.50 12.76
N PRO A 254 16.12 12.24 11.86
CA PRO A 254 16.21 13.70 11.95
C PRO A 254 14.85 14.40 11.92
N LEU A 255 13.88 13.82 11.21
CA LEU A 255 12.52 14.36 11.13
C LEU A 255 11.65 13.98 12.33
N ALA A 256 12.02 12.95 13.10
CA ALA A 256 11.24 12.52 14.26
C ALA A 256 11.26 13.55 15.41
N SER A 257 12.29 14.39 15.48
CA SER A 257 12.41 15.47 16.47
C SER A 257 11.77 16.79 16.02
N LEU A 258 11.23 16.86 14.80
CA LEU A 258 10.60 18.06 14.27
C LEU A 258 9.09 18.00 14.45
N GLU A 259 8.47 19.15 14.73
CA GLU A 259 7.02 19.26 14.81
C GLU A 259 6.35 19.00 13.44
N PRO A 260 5.11 18.49 13.40
CA PRO A 260 4.35 18.36 12.17
C PRO A 260 4.26 19.67 11.39
N ASN A 261 4.29 19.61 10.06
CA ASN A 261 4.24 20.75 9.13
C ASN A 261 5.43 21.72 9.20
N SER A 262 6.46 21.42 9.99
CA SER A 262 7.63 22.29 10.14
C SER A 262 8.58 22.26 8.93
N ARG A 263 8.46 21.26 8.07
CA ARG A 263 9.33 21.08 6.90
C ARG A 263 8.49 20.73 5.66
N PRO A 264 7.78 21.71 5.07
CA PRO A 264 7.00 21.47 3.87
C PRO A 264 7.89 20.95 2.74
N ILE A 265 7.33 20.09 1.90
CA ILE A 265 8.02 19.57 0.72
C ILE A 265 8.26 20.76 -0.23
N PRO A 266 9.49 20.96 -0.72
CA PRO A 266 9.77 22.03 -1.67
C PRO A 266 8.85 21.95 -2.89
N GLU A 267 8.24 23.08 -3.25
CA GLU A 267 7.48 23.17 -4.48
C GLU A 267 8.45 23.34 -5.66
N PRO A 268 8.19 22.69 -6.82
CA PRO A 268 8.98 22.96 -8.02
C PRO A 268 8.84 24.43 -8.41
N GLU A 269 9.85 25.00 -9.07
CA GLU A 269 9.76 26.36 -9.62
C GLU A 269 8.74 26.37 -10.77
N VAL A 270 7.48 26.69 -10.46
CA VAL A 270 6.37 26.59 -11.41
C VAL A 270 6.25 27.88 -12.24
N GLN A 271 6.21 27.74 -13.57
CA GLN A 271 5.81 28.83 -14.48
C GLN A 271 4.30 28.81 -14.79
N SER A 272 3.62 27.69 -14.54
CA SER A 272 2.22 27.42 -14.89
C SER A 272 1.24 27.69 -13.74
N SER A 273 0.01 28.12 -14.06
CA SER A 273 -1.04 28.34 -13.05
C SER A 273 -1.60 27.02 -12.48
N LEU A 274 -2.15 27.09 -11.26
CA LEU A 274 -2.78 25.94 -10.59
C LEU A 274 -3.91 25.31 -11.41
N GLU A 275 -4.68 26.13 -12.13
CA GLU A 275 -5.77 25.66 -13.01
C GLU A 275 -5.24 24.84 -14.19
N VAL A 276 -4.13 25.26 -14.80
CA VAL A 276 -3.51 24.52 -15.91
C VAL A 276 -3.01 23.16 -15.42
N LEU A 277 -2.37 23.12 -14.25
CA LEU A 277 -1.90 21.86 -13.65
C LEU A 277 -3.07 20.90 -13.38
N GLU A 278 -4.17 21.39 -12.82
CA GLU A 278 -5.36 20.57 -12.56
C GLU A 278 -5.95 20.00 -13.85
N ARG A 279 -6.02 20.82 -14.91
CA ARG A 279 -6.50 20.38 -16.22
C ARG A 279 -5.60 19.30 -16.82
N VAL A 280 -4.29 19.54 -16.83
CA VAL A 280 -3.31 18.58 -17.35
C VAL A 280 -3.31 17.29 -16.54
N ALA A 281 -3.34 17.36 -15.21
CA ALA A 281 -3.39 16.20 -14.34
C ALA A 281 -4.65 15.34 -14.57
N ASN A 282 -5.74 15.96 -15.02
CA ASN A 282 -6.98 15.29 -15.43
C ASN A 282 -7.00 14.87 -16.91
N GLY A 283 -5.92 15.10 -17.67
CA GLY A 283 -5.76 14.65 -19.06
C GLY A 283 -6.36 15.61 -20.09
N LEU A 284 -6.66 16.85 -19.71
CA LEU A 284 -7.12 17.89 -20.62
C LEU A 284 -5.94 18.65 -21.22
N ASN A 285 -6.08 19.10 -22.47
CA ASN A 285 -5.06 19.92 -23.12
C ASN A 285 -4.91 21.27 -22.42
N PRO A 286 -3.67 21.74 -22.17
CA PRO A 286 -3.42 23.03 -21.51
C PRO A 286 -3.82 24.21 -22.38
N ASP A 287 -3.69 24.09 -23.71
CA ASP A 287 -3.97 25.14 -24.70
C ASP A 287 -5.43 25.20 -25.16
N ASP A 288 -6.26 24.24 -24.73
CA ASP A 288 -7.68 24.27 -25.02
C ASP A 288 -8.30 25.34 -24.12
N ASP A 289 -8.62 26.51 -24.63
CA ASP A 289 -9.17 27.63 -23.86
C ASP A 289 -10.62 27.38 -23.40
N GLY A 290 -11.18 26.19 -23.64
CA GLY A 290 -12.55 25.84 -23.27
C GLY A 290 -13.59 26.66 -24.04
N LYS A 291 -13.15 27.41 -25.06
CA LYS A 291 -14.00 28.18 -25.98
C LYS A 291 -14.29 27.43 -27.29
N GLY A 292 -13.90 26.16 -27.38
CA GLY A 292 -14.28 25.25 -28.46
C GLY A 292 -15.72 24.74 -28.31
N HIS A 293 -16.65 25.38 -29.03
CA HIS A 293 -17.96 24.88 -29.45
C HIS A 293 -18.80 24.05 -28.46
N GLN A 294 -19.75 24.71 -27.78
CA GLN A 294 -21.08 24.13 -27.60
C GLN A 294 -21.77 24.01 -28.97
N GLU A 295 -21.36 23.05 -29.79
CA GLU A 295 -22.32 22.43 -30.71
C GLU A 295 -22.82 21.17 -30.04
N ARG A 296 -23.83 21.34 -29.17
CA ARG A 296 -24.81 20.29 -29.01
C ARG A 296 -25.40 20.08 -30.41
N PRO A 297 -25.33 18.88 -31.03
CA PRO A 297 -26.24 18.62 -32.12
C PRO A 297 -27.64 18.73 -31.51
N SER A 298 -28.36 19.77 -31.93
CA SER A 298 -29.80 19.92 -31.69
C SER A 298 -30.51 18.83 -32.50
N GLY A 299 -30.33 17.58 -32.08
CA GLY A 299 -31.10 16.43 -32.49
C GLY A 299 -32.46 16.56 -31.84
N LEU A 300 -33.37 17.21 -32.56
CA LEU A 300 -34.79 17.28 -32.30
C LEU A 300 -35.32 15.89 -31.91
N ILE A 301 -35.47 15.61 -30.61
CA ILE A 301 -36.27 14.47 -30.14
C ILE A 301 -37.72 14.81 -30.50
N LYS A 302 -38.15 14.42 -31.71
CA LYS A 302 -39.57 14.34 -32.03
C LYS A 302 -40.14 13.26 -31.11
N ARG A 303 -40.86 13.70 -30.07
CA ARG A 303 -41.79 12.86 -29.31
C ARG A 303 -42.71 12.18 -30.32
N ILE A 304 -42.55 10.88 -30.49
CA ILE A 304 -43.56 10.04 -31.16
C ILE A 304 -44.73 9.96 -30.19
N THR A 305 -45.71 10.85 -30.37
CA THR A 305 -47.04 10.66 -29.81
C THR A 305 -47.72 9.57 -30.65
N HIS A 306 -47.96 8.41 -30.05
CA HIS A 306 -48.84 7.40 -30.63
C HIS A 306 -50.26 7.96 -30.76
N ASP A 307 -50.70 8.16 -32.00
CA ASP A 307 -52.09 8.40 -32.35
C ASP A 307 -52.74 7.05 -32.72
N PRO A 308 -53.70 6.54 -31.92
CA PRO A 308 -54.30 5.22 -32.12
C PRO A 308 -55.46 5.32 -33.12
N ALA A 309 -55.20 5.73 -34.36
CA ALA A 309 -56.21 5.77 -35.40
C ALA A 309 -55.62 5.72 -36.81
N LYS A 310 -55.10 4.55 -37.22
CA LYS A 310 -55.06 4.06 -38.62
C LYS A 310 -54.25 2.76 -38.70
N VAL A 311 -54.89 1.65 -38.36
CA VAL A 311 -54.46 0.32 -38.84
C VAL A 311 -55.42 -0.08 -39.95
N LYS A 312 -55.02 0.12 -41.20
CA LYS A 312 -55.64 -0.52 -42.36
C LYS A 312 -54.54 -1.04 -43.28
N GLY A 313 -54.44 -2.37 -43.29
CA GLY A 313 -54.14 -3.19 -44.47
C GLY A 313 -52.70 -3.14 -44.96
N LEU A 314 -52.00 -4.26 -44.80
CA LEU A 314 -51.45 -5.05 -45.93
C LEU A 314 -50.65 -6.23 -45.35
N PHE A 315 -51.28 -7.41 -45.34
CA PHE A 315 -50.57 -8.69 -45.36
C PHE A 315 -49.92 -8.88 -46.73
N PRO A 316 -48.85 -9.68 -46.81
CA PRO A 316 -49.01 -10.88 -47.61
C PRO A 316 -48.57 -12.17 -46.90
N ALA A 317 -49.21 -13.23 -47.36
CA ALA A 317 -49.14 -14.60 -46.90
C ALA A 317 -47.74 -15.23 -47.05
N SER A 318 -47.38 -16.08 -46.09
CA SER A 318 -46.36 -17.11 -46.28
C SER A 318 -47.05 -18.46 -46.13
N SER A 319 -47.10 -19.18 -47.25
CA SER A 319 -47.63 -20.53 -47.39
C SER A 319 -46.68 -21.59 -46.84
N CYS A 320 -47.30 -22.66 -46.38
CA CYS A 320 -46.80 -23.84 -45.69
C CYS A 320 -46.11 -24.88 -46.62
N GLY A 321 -45.32 -25.78 -46.03
CA GLY A 321 -44.89 -27.09 -46.58
C GLY A 321 -43.67 -27.62 -45.81
N GLN A 322 -43.83 -28.48 -44.78
CA GLN A 322 -43.90 -29.98 -44.80
C GLN A 322 -42.62 -30.63 -45.37
N LEU A 323 -41.94 -31.58 -44.71
CA LEU A 323 -42.36 -32.70 -43.84
C LEU A 323 -41.49 -32.85 -42.58
#